data_AF-A0A4Y8XZ88-F1
#
_entry.id   AF-A0A4Y8XZ88-F1
#
_cell.length_a   1.000
_cell.length_b   1.000
_cell.length_c   1.000
_cell.angle_alpha   90.00
_cell.angle_beta   90.00
_cell.angle_gamma   90.00
#
_symmetry.space_group_name_H-M   'P 1'
#
loop_
_entity.id
_entity.type
_entity.pdbx_description
1 polymer ?
#
loop_
_entity_poly.entity_id
_entity_poly.type
_entity_poly.pdbx_seq_one_letter_code
_entity_poly.pdbx_strand_id
1 'polypeptide(L)'
;MPYAKRRRTEGQGGSPDSSRAEKELPPQDPAERARAICLRLLTGTPRTRKQLADALEKRDIPEDVAAEVLSRFEDVGLINDAAFADAWVESRHHGRGLARRALARELRTKGVDSELIDEAVGQLDSEQEEATARELVARKLRSTRGMERDRRVRRLAGMLARKGYPQGVALRVVKQALEAEGEDTEGLDEGIY
;
A
#
# COMPACT_ATOMS: atom_id res chain seq x y z
N MET A 1 69.11 51.63 6.15
CA MET A 1 68.35 52.72 5.47
C MET A 1 67.50 52.05 4.39
N PRO A 2 66.19 52.30 4.26
CA PRO A 2 65.42 53.44 4.80
C PRO A 2 64.19 53.03 5.65
N TYR A 3 63.98 53.75 6.77
CA TYR A 3 62.82 54.62 7.10
C TYR A 3 61.52 53.89 7.49
N ALA A 4 61.13 53.90 8.78
CA ALA A 4 60.29 54.93 9.45
C ALA A 4 58.78 54.72 9.14
N LYS A 5 57.80 54.85 10.03
CA LYS A 5 57.66 55.60 11.30
C LYS A 5 56.32 55.14 11.93
N ARG A 6 56.29 55.01 13.26
CA ARG A 6 55.22 55.40 14.23
C ARG A 6 53.77 54.94 13.94
N ARG A 7 53.05 54.38 14.92
CA ARG A 7 52.40 55.13 16.01
C ARG A 7 51.73 54.17 17.01
N ARG A 8 51.68 54.62 18.26
CA ARG A 8 50.90 54.11 19.40
C ARG A 8 49.40 53.95 19.06
N THR A 9 48.73 53.03 19.75
CA THR A 9 47.74 53.33 20.82
C THR A 9 47.30 52.03 21.50
N GLU A 10 47.40 52.01 22.83
CA GLU A 10 46.63 51.11 23.69
C GLU A 10 45.13 51.40 23.52
N GLY A 11 44.32 50.35 23.61
CA GLY A 11 42.86 50.42 23.53
C GLY A 11 42.25 49.08 23.92
N GLN A 12 42.20 48.82 25.22
CA GLN A 12 41.38 47.78 25.81
C GLN A 12 39.90 48.16 25.62
N GLY A 13 39.14 47.30 24.95
CA GLY A 13 37.71 47.45 24.78
C GLY A 13 37.07 46.08 24.59
N GLY A 14 36.71 45.45 25.70
CA GLY A 14 35.89 44.25 25.69
C GLY A 14 34.48 44.58 25.17
N SER A 15 33.94 43.66 24.38
CA SER A 15 32.50 43.46 24.27
C SER A 15 32.28 41.95 24.11
N PRO A 16 31.85 41.28 25.19
CA PRO A 16 31.45 39.88 25.15
C PRO A 16 29.95 39.84 24.88
N ASP A 17 29.52 39.66 23.64
CA ASP A 17 28.19 39.09 23.41
C ASP A 17 28.01 38.60 21.99
N SER A 18 28.51 37.39 21.73
CA SER A 18 27.87 36.53 20.75
C SER A 18 27.28 35.33 21.49
N SER A 19 26.46 35.60 22.51
CA SER A 19 25.30 34.73 22.74
C SER A 19 24.36 34.90 21.56
N ARG A 20 24.77 34.33 20.42
CA ARG A 20 23.85 33.95 19.36
C ARG A 20 22.94 32.96 20.05
N ALA A 21 21.82 33.49 20.53
CA ALA A 21 20.72 32.73 21.08
C ALA A 21 20.53 31.54 20.15
N GLU A 22 21.01 30.38 20.61
CA GLU A 22 20.34 29.13 20.39
C GLU A 22 18.94 29.41 20.92
N LYS A 23 18.09 29.95 20.06
CA LYS A 23 16.65 29.88 20.26
C LYS A 23 16.41 28.39 20.32
N GLU A 24 16.40 27.85 21.54
CA GLU A 24 15.60 26.69 21.87
C GLU A 24 14.24 26.98 21.23
N LEU A 25 14.02 26.37 20.07
CA LEU A 25 12.69 26.34 19.50
C LEU A 25 11.82 25.78 20.62
N PRO A 26 10.71 26.46 20.98
CA PRO A 26 9.80 25.94 21.97
C PRO A 26 9.46 24.48 21.59
N PRO A 27 9.24 23.58 22.56
CA PRO A 27 8.91 22.19 22.28
C PRO A 27 7.83 22.19 21.19
N GLN A 28 8.19 21.69 20.00
CA GLN A 28 7.35 21.88 18.81
C GLN A 28 5.93 21.46 19.17
N ASP A 29 4.97 22.36 18.93
CA ASP A 29 3.55 22.12 19.14
C ASP A 29 3.21 20.71 18.61
N PRO A 30 2.62 19.81 19.42
CA PRO A 30 2.24 18.48 18.99
C PRO A 30 1.51 18.47 17.63
N ALA A 31 0.68 19.48 17.35
CA ALA A 31 -0.01 19.59 16.07
C ALA A 31 0.95 19.94 14.91
N GLU A 32 1.92 20.83 15.11
CA GLU A 32 2.99 21.10 14.13
C GLU A 32 3.84 19.86 13.86
N ARG A 33 4.22 19.12 14.91
CA ARG A 33 4.95 17.85 14.78
C ARG A 33 4.15 16.83 13.96
N ALA A 34 2.86 16.68 14.28
CA ALA A 34 1.98 15.76 13.56
C ALA A 34 1.86 16.12 12.08
N ARG A 35 1.60 17.39 11.76
CA ARG A 35 1.54 17.91 10.38
C ARG A 35 2.84 17.61 9.61
N ALA A 36 3.99 17.91 10.20
CA ALA A 36 5.30 17.68 9.58
C ALA A 36 5.56 16.17 9.33
N ILE A 37 5.15 15.30 10.24
CA ILE A 37 5.25 13.85 10.06
C ILE A 37 4.36 13.39 8.91
N CYS A 38 3.08 13.76 8.91
CA CYS A 38 2.12 13.34 7.88
C CYS A 38 2.52 13.83 6.50
N LEU A 39 2.87 15.11 6.34
CA LEU A 39 3.29 15.66 5.05
C LEU A 39 4.51 14.92 4.48
N ARG A 40 5.52 14.68 5.31
CA ARG A 40 6.71 13.91 4.91
C ARG A 40 6.37 12.49 4.48
N LEU A 41 5.44 11.82 5.16
CA LEU A 41 5.00 10.48 4.78
C LEU A 41 4.23 10.47 3.46
N LEU A 42 3.37 11.48 3.25
CA LEU A 42 2.54 11.64 2.05
C LEU A 42 3.36 12.04 0.81
N THR A 43 4.48 12.74 0.96
CA THR A 43 5.38 13.06 -0.17
C THR A 43 5.96 11.81 -0.83
N GLY A 44 6.20 10.74 -0.08
CA GLY A 44 6.87 9.54 -0.61
C GLY A 44 5.93 8.55 -1.29
N THR A 45 4.76 8.28 -0.69
CA THR A 45 3.83 7.26 -1.18
C THR A 45 2.46 7.54 -0.58
N PRO A 46 1.35 7.22 -1.29
CA PRO A 46 0.02 7.26 -0.71
C PRO A 46 -0.05 6.49 0.63
N ARG A 47 -0.82 7.05 1.58
CA ARG A 47 -1.04 6.48 2.91
C ARG A 47 -2.53 6.55 3.22
N THR A 48 -3.01 5.54 3.94
CA THR A 48 -4.36 5.56 4.50
C THR A 48 -4.38 6.38 5.80
N ARG A 49 -5.56 6.86 6.20
CA ARG A 49 -5.77 7.53 7.50
C ARG A 49 -5.18 6.70 8.63
N LYS A 50 -5.50 5.39 8.67
CA LYS A 50 -5.00 4.48 9.70
C LYS A 50 -3.46 4.42 9.74
N GLN A 51 -2.81 4.32 8.59
CA GLN A 51 -1.34 4.25 8.55
C GLN A 51 -0.68 5.52 9.09
N LEU A 52 -1.31 6.68 8.87
CA LEU A 52 -0.84 7.94 9.42
C LEU A 52 -1.10 8.01 10.93
N ALA A 53 -2.28 7.60 11.39
CA ALA A 53 -2.60 7.48 12.82
C ALA A 53 -1.59 6.58 13.55
N ASP A 54 -1.34 5.36 13.04
CA ASP A 54 -0.36 4.42 13.59
C ASP A 54 1.06 5.03 13.61
N ALA A 55 1.40 5.90 12.66
CA ALA A 55 2.70 6.55 12.60
C ALA A 55 2.83 7.71 13.59
N LEU A 56 1.74 8.44 13.86
CA LEU A 56 1.67 9.50 14.86
C LEU A 56 1.71 8.92 16.28
N GLU A 57 0.98 7.83 16.52
CA GLU A 57 1.00 7.10 17.80
C GLU A 57 2.41 6.62 18.16
N LYS A 58 3.13 6.01 17.20
CA LYS A 58 4.54 5.59 17.37
C LYS A 58 5.52 6.73 17.65
N ARG A 59 5.09 7.99 17.56
CA ARG A 59 5.87 9.19 17.82
C ARG A 59 5.36 9.98 19.02
N ASP A 60 4.51 9.33 19.83
CA ASP A 60 3.95 9.85 21.06
C ASP A 60 3.20 11.18 20.83
N ILE A 61 2.49 11.27 19.69
CA ILE A 61 1.56 12.37 19.42
C ILE A 61 0.23 12.03 20.13
N PRO A 62 -0.33 12.95 20.93
CA PRO A 62 -1.64 12.76 21.57
C PRO A 62 -2.74 12.43 20.55
N GLU A 63 -3.64 11.51 20.91
CA GLU A 63 -4.67 10.99 20.01
C GLU A 63 -5.64 12.07 19.51
N ASP A 64 -6.05 12.97 20.40
CA ASP A 64 -6.91 14.12 20.09
C ASP A 64 -6.27 15.06 19.06
N VAL A 65 -5.00 15.38 19.24
CA VAL A 65 -4.22 16.20 18.30
C VAL A 65 -4.04 15.48 16.97
N ALA A 66 -3.74 14.18 16.99
CA ALA A 66 -3.63 13.38 15.78
C ALA A 66 -4.95 13.36 15.00
N ALA A 67 -6.07 13.13 15.69
CA ALA A 67 -7.40 13.09 15.09
C ALA A 67 -7.77 14.42 14.41
N GLU A 68 -7.50 15.55 15.06
CA GLU A 68 -7.74 16.89 14.51
C GLU A 68 -6.91 17.12 13.22
N VAL A 69 -5.61 16.83 13.27
CA VAL A 69 -4.73 17.00 12.10
C VAL A 69 -5.13 16.09 10.94
N LEU A 70 -5.45 14.83 11.22
CA LEU A 70 -5.89 13.87 10.18
C LEU A 70 -7.24 14.27 9.58
N SER A 71 -8.19 14.73 10.40
CA SER A 71 -9.47 15.27 9.92
C SER A 71 -9.23 16.44 8.97
N ARG A 72 -8.37 17.39 9.37
CA ARG A 72 -8.07 18.54 8.51
C ARG A 72 -7.44 18.11 7.19
N PHE A 73 -6.60 17.08 7.20
CA PHE A 73 -5.94 16.55 5.99
C PHE A 73 -6.93 15.85 5.06
N GLU A 74 -7.95 15.18 5.60
CA GLU A 74 -9.07 14.67 4.80
C GLU A 74 -9.91 15.81 4.22
N ASP A 75 -10.23 16.84 5.00
CA ASP A 75 -11.04 17.99 4.54
C ASP A 75 -10.38 18.71 3.35
N VAL A 76 -9.04 18.78 3.33
CA VAL A 76 -8.29 19.39 2.23
C VAL A 76 -7.89 18.39 1.13
N GLY A 77 -8.30 17.13 1.25
CA GLY A 77 -8.06 16.08 0.25
C GLY A 77 -6.62 15.54 0.20
N LEU A 78 -5.80 15.78 1.22
CA LEU A 78 -4.46 15.19 1.33
C LEU A 78 -4.52 13.71 1.73
N ILE A 79 -5.54 13.33 2.49
CA ILE A 79 -5.87 11.94 2.80
C ILE A 79 -7.17 11.61 2.05
N ASN A 80 -7.15 10.51 1.33
CA ASN A 80 -8.33 9.99 0.65
C ASN A 80 -8.24 8.47 0.57
N ASP A 81 -8.88 7.80 1.54
CA ASP A 81 -8.85 6.33 1.65
C ASP A 81 -9.64 5.66 0.51
N ALA A 82 -10.66 6.32 -0.05
CA ALA A 82 -11.43 5.83 -1.20
C ALA A 82 -10.54 5.81 -2.45
N ALA A 83 -9.90 6.93 -2.78
CA ALA A 83 -8.96 7.01 -3.90
C ALA A 83 -7.76 6.07 -3.71
N PHE A 84 -7.30 5.88 -2.47
CA PHE A 84 -6.29 4.86 -2.16
C PHE A 84 -6.80 3.45 -2.50
N ALA A 85 -8.03 3.12 -2.11
CA ALA A 85 -8.62 1.81 -2.33
C ALA A 85 -8.79 1.50 -3.83
N ASP A 86 -9.32 2.45 -4.60
CA ASP A 86 -9.49 2.32 -6.05
C ASP A 86 -8.15 2.09 -6.75
N ALA A 87 -7.16 2.95 -6.48
CA ALA A 87 -5.82 2.82 -7.06
C ALA A 87 -5.14 1.51 -6.67
N TRP A 88 -5.40 1.02 -5.45
CA TRP A 88 -4.89 -0.26 -4.98
C TRP A 88 -5.54 -1.44 -5.71
N VAL A 89 -6.86 -1.43 -5.87
CA VAL A 89 -7.62 -2.44 -6.63
C VAL A 89 -7.08 -2.53 -8.05
N GLU A 90 -7.03 -1.41 -8.75
CA GLU A 90 -6.53 -1.30 -10.12
C GLU A 90 -5.11 -1.86 -10.25
N SER A 91 -4.18 -1.35 -9.43
CA SER A 91 -2.77 -1.75 -9.48
C SER A 91 -2.57 -3.26 -9.21
N ARG A 92 -3.29 -3.80 -8.23
CA ARG A 92 -3.11 -5.21 -7.80
C ARG A 92 -3.87 -6.19 -8.68
N HIS A 93 -5.00 -5.79 -9.22
CA HIS A 93 -5.71 -6.58 -10.21
C HIS A 93 -4.86 -6.71 -11.48
N HIS A 94 -4.45 -5.61 -12.10
CA HIS A 94 -3.65 -5.66 -13.33
C HIS A 94 -2.23 -6.19 -13.13
N GLY A 95 -1.54 -5.78 -12.06
CA GLY A 95 -0.14 -6.16 -11.84
C GLY A 95 0.03 -7.59 -11.31
N ARG A 96 -0.91 -8.07 -10.47
CA ARG A 96 -0.78 -9.38 -9.78
C ARG A 96 -1.92 -10.34 -10.09
N GLY A 97 -2.97 -9.94 -10.79
CA GLY A 97 -4.13 -10.77 -11.08
C GLY A 97 -4.89 -11.19 -9.82
N LEU A 98 -4.98 -10.31 -8.81
CA LEU A 98 -5.74 -10.58 -7.60
C LEU A 98 -7.24 -10.40 -7.84
N ALA A 99 -8.04 -11.27 -7.25
CA ALA A 99 -9.49 -11.20 -7.24
C ALA A 99 -10.00 -10.38 -6.04
N ARG A 100 -11.28 -9.98 -6.08
CA ARG A 100 -11.95 -9.14 -5.05
C ARG A 100 -11.64 -9.58 -3.63
N ARG A 101 -11.76 -10.88 -3.32
CA ARG A 101 -11.54 -11.41 -1.96
C ARG A 101 -10.11 -11.20 -1.46
N ALA A 102 -9.10 -11.33 -2.32
CA ALA A 102 -7.72 -11.07 -1.94
C ALA A 102 -7.45 -9.57 -1.81
N LEU A 103 -8.02 -8.75 -2.71
CA LEU A 103 -7.93 -7.29 -2.68
C LEU A 103 -8.53 -6.72 -1.40
N ALA A 104 -9.76 -7.11 -1.06
CA ALA A 104 -10.45 -6.72 0.16
C ALA A 104 -9.63 -7.08 1.41
N ARG A 105 -9.00 -8.27 1.43
CA ARG A 105 -8.12 -8.65 2.54
C ARG A 105 -6.89 -7.75 2.63
N GLU A 106 -6.23 -7.44 1.50
CA GLU A 106 -5.08 -6.53 1.49
C GLU A 106 -5.46 -5.12 1.96
N LEU A 107 -6.60 -4.59 1.52
CA LEU A 107 -7.12 -3.28 1.94
C LEU A 107 -7.46 -3.23 3.43
N ARG A 108 -8.09 -4.28 3.99
CA ARG A 108 -8.31 -4.38 5.44
C ARG A 108 -7.00 -4.35 6.22
N THR A 109 -5.98 -5.06 5.76
CA THR A 109 -4.63 -5.00 6.37
C THR A 109 -4.02 -3.59 6.26
N LYS A 110 -4.39 -2.83 5.23
CA LYS A 110 -3.97 -1.42 5.06
C LYS A 110 -4.79 -0.43 5.89
N GLY A 111 -5.87 -0.87 6.52
CA GLY A 111 -6.68 -0.06 7.40
C GLY A 111 -7.77 0.74 6.71
N VAL A 112 -8.14 0.39 5.49
CA VAL A 112 -9.27 1.02 4.78
C VAL A 112 -10.58 0.52 5.40
N ASP A 113 -11.56 1.42 5.51
CA ASP A 113 -12.90 1.10 6.01
C ASP A 113 -13.62 0.06 5.14
N SER A 114 -14.48 -0.76 5.75
CA SER A 114 -15.21 -1.82 5.03
C SER A 114 -16.10 -1.30 3.91
N GLU A 115 -16.77 -0.15 4.09
CA GLU A 115 -17.66 0.41 3.07
C GLU A 115 -16.88 0.81 1.82
N LEU A 116 -15.74 1.49 2.01
CA LEU A 116 -14.83 1.87 0.92
C LEU A 116 -14.19 0.65 0.24
N ILE A 117 -13.93 -0.41 1.00
CA ILE A 117 -13.44 -1.67 0.44
C ILE A 117 -14.49 -2.29 -0.47
N ASP A 118 -15.73 -2.39 0.01
CA ASP A 118 -16.82 -3.00 -0.74
C ASP A 118 -17.16 -2.20 -1.99
N GLU A 119 -17.08 -0.87 -1.94
CA GLU A 119 -17.19 0.01 -3.11
C GLU A 119 -16.06 -0.26 -4.11
N ALA A 120 -14.80 -0.16 -3.69
CA ALA A 120 -13.64 -0.30 -4.57
C ALA A 120 -13.55 -1.69 -5.22
N VAL A 121 -13.78 -2.77 -4.47
CA VAL A 121 -13.80 -4.13 -5.06
C VAL A 121 -15.10 -4.40 -5.82
N GLY A 122 -16.17 -3.65 -5.52
CA GLY A 122 -17.45 -3.69 -6.23
C GLY A 122 -17.33 -3.24 -7.69
N GLN A 123 -16.46 -2.27 -7.96
CA GLN A 123 -16.19 -1.73 -9.30
C GLN A 123 -15.56 -2.72 -10.27
N LEU A 124 -14.85 -3.75 -9.76
CA LEU A 124 -14.35 -4.81 -10.63
C LEU A 124 -15.53 -5.52 -11.30
N ASP A 125 -15.42 -5.83 -12.59
CA ASP A 125 -16.43 -6.63 -13.25
C ASP A 125 -16.13 -8.14 -13.06
N SER A 126 -17.19 -8.92 -12.86
CA SER A 126 -17.09 -10.38 -12.72
C SER A 126 -16.59 -11.07 -13.98
N GLU A 127 -16.91 -10.55 -15.18
CA GLU A 127 -16.39 -11.12 -16.43
C GLU A 127 -14.90 -10.81 -16.58
N GLN A 128 -14.47 -9.60 -16.20
CA GLN A 128 -13.07 -9.22 -16.17
C GLN A 128 -12.24 -10.05 -15.17
N GLU A 129 -12.78 -10.34 -13.99
CA GLU A 129 -12.15 -11.28 -13.05
C GLU A 129 -11.99 -12.67 -13.68
N GLU A 130 -13.04 -13.19 -14.31
CA GLU A 130 -12.96 -14.52 -14.94
C GLU A 130 -11.98 -14.54 -16.12
N ALA A 131 -11.93 -13.48 -16.94
CA ALA A 131 -10.96 -13.32 -18.01
C ALA A 131 -9.52 -13.34 -17.46
N THR A 132 -9.25 -12.59 -16.39
CA THR A 132 -7.95 -12.57 -15.73
C THR A 132 -7.58 -13.95 -15.17
N ALA A 133 -8.55 -14.68 -14.60
CA ALA A 133 -8.32 -16.06 -14.14
C ALA A 133 -7.89 -16.98 -15.30
N ARG A 134 -8.55 -16.89 -16.46
CA ARG A 134 -8.20 -17.66 -17.67
C ARG A 134 -6.78 -17.36 -18.13
N GLU A 135 -6.39 -16.09 -18.19
CA GLU A 135 -5.03 -15.68 -18.57
C GLU A 135 -3.96 -16.22 -17.61
N LEU A 136 -4.23 -16.15 -16.30
CA LEU A 136 -3.36 -16.70 -15.27
C LEU A 136 -3.16 -18.20 -15.43
N VAL A 137 -4.25 -18.94 -15.69
CA VAL A 137 -4.21 -20.38 -15.92
C VAL A 137 -3.47 -20.68 -17.22
N ALA A 138 -3.82 -20.07 -18.33
CA ALA A 138 -3.16 -20.27 -19.63
C ALA A 138 -1.64 -20.08 -19.55
N ARG A 139 -1.20 -19.01 -18.86
CA ARG A 139 0.22 -18.75 -18.65
C ARG A 139 0.90 -19.85 -17.82
N LYS A 140 0.22 -20.38 -16.80
CA LYS A 140 0.77 -21.42 -15.91
C LYS A 140 0.66 -22.82 -16.51
N LEU A 141 -0.30 -23.07 -17.39
CA LEU A 141 -0.69 -24.36 -17.92
C LEU A 141 0.49 -25.13 -18.52
N ARG A 142 1.27 -24.45 -19.36
CA ARG A 142 2.49 -25.00 -19.99
C ARG A 142 3.50 -25.56 -18.99
N SER A 143 3.63 -24.94 -17.81
CA SER A 143 4.55 -25.38 -16.75
C SER A 143 4.05 -26.58 -15.94
N THR A 144 2.85 -27.08 -16.25
CA THR A 144 2.23 -28.24 -15.58
C THR A 144 2.19 -29.48 -16.47
N ARG A 145 2.67 -29.38 -17.71
CA ARG A 145 2.75 -30.52 -18.64
C ARG A 145 3.66 -31.62 -18.07
N GLY A 146 3.29 -32.87 -18.29
CA GLY A 146 3.98 -34.05 -17.75
C GLY A 146 3.68 -34.35 -16.28
N MET A 147 2.80 -33.58 -15.63
CA MET A 147 2.25 -33.95 -14.32
C MET A 147 0.96 -34.73 -14.50
N GLU A 148 0.67 -35.64 -13.57
CA GLU A 148 -0.64 -36.28 -13.42
C GLU A 148 -1.78 -35.25 -13.34
N ARG A 149 -2.90 -35.53 -14.01
CA ARG A 149 -4.07 -34.65 -14.15
C ARG A 149 -4.51 -34.02 -12.82
N ASP A 150 -4.73 -34.83 -11.78
CA ASP A 150 -5.15 -34.34 -10.46
C ASP A 150 -4.13 -33.39 -9.83
N ARG A 151 -2.84 -33.61 -10.10
CA ARG A 151 -1.76 -32.75 -9.65
C ARG A 151 -1.77 -31.42 -10.41
N ARG A 152 -2.09 -31.43 -11.71
CA ARG A 152 -2.30 -30.22 -12.52
C ARG A 152 -3.45 -29.39 -11.96
N VAL A 153 -4.60 -30.02 -11.74
CA VAL A 153 -5.80 -29.38 -11.19
C VAL A 153 -5.49 -28.73 -9.84
N ARG A 154 -4.95 -29.49 -8.87
CA ARG A 154 -4.57 -28.96 -7.55
C ARG A 154 -3.60 -27.78 -7.63
N ARG A 155 -2.62 -27.85 -8.55
CA ARG A 155 -1.61 -26.79 -8.71
C ARG A 155 -2.20 -25.51 -9.29
N LEU A 156 -3.07 -25.61 -10.29
CA LEU A 156 -3.70 -24.46 -10.95
C LEU A 156 -4.81 -23.86 -10.06
N ALA A 157 -5.72 -24.69 -9.55
CA ALA A 157 -6.78 -24.26 -8.63
C ALA A 157 -6.18 -23.63 -7.35
N GLY A 158 -5.14 -24.25 -6.78
CA GLY A 158 -4.44 -23.69 -5.63
C GLY A 158 -3.75 -22.35 -5.92
N MET A 159 -3.28 -22.14 -7.15
CA MET A 159 -2.72 -20.84 -7.57
C MET A 159 -3.81 -19.75 -7.62
N LEU A 160 -4.98 -20.05 -8.18
CA LEU A 160 -6.11 -19.13 -8.20
C LEU A 160 -6.68 -18.88 -6.80
N ALA A 161 -6.77 -19.90 -5.95
CA ALA A 161 -7.24 -19.76 -4.57
C ALA A 161 -6.35 -18.79 -3.76
N ARG A 162 -5.01 -18.86 -3.91
CA ARG A 162 -4.09 -17.91 -3.27
C ARG A 162 -4.26 -16.48 -3.80
N LYS A 163 -4.72 -16.32 -5.04
CA LYS A 163 -5.07 -15.03 -5.64
C LYS A 163 -6.47 -14.54 -5.27
N GLY A 164 -7.24 -15.32 -4.52
CA GLY A 164 -8.54 -14.94 -3.98
C GLY A 164 -9.73 -15.31 -4.85
N TYR A 165 -9.55 -16.06 -5.94
CA TYR A 165 -10.66 -16.47 -6.78
C TYR A 165 -11.57 -17.46 -6.04
N PRO A 166 -12.91 -17.35 -6.20
CA PRO A 166 -13.85 -18.33 -5.67
C PRO A 166 -13.55 -19.73 -6.22
N GLN A 167 -13.76 -20.76 -5.40
CA GLN A 167 -13.47 -22.15 -5.76
C GLN A 167 -14.17 -22.57 -7.05
N GLY A 168 -15.46 -22.22 -7.21
CA GLY A 168 -16.23 -22.55 -8.41
C GLY A 168 -15.64 -21.93 -9.69
N VAL A 169 -15.21 -20.66 -9.64
CA VAL A 169 -14.52 -20.01 -10.77
C VAL A 169 -13.19 -20.70 -11.05
N ALA A 170 -12.40 -20.97 -10.00
CA ALA A 170 -11.09 -21.58 -10.15
C ALA A 170 -11.16 -22.97 -10.79
N LEU A 171 -12.07 -23.84 -10.33
CA LEU A 171 -12.23 -25.18 -10.87
C LEU A 171 -12.75 -25.14 -12.32
N ARG A 172 -13.77 -24.33 -12.59
CA ARG A 172 -14.34 -24.17 -13.93
C ARG A 172 -13.31 -23.72 -14.96
N VAL A 173 -12.55 -22.66 -14.65
CA VAL A 173 -11.50 -22.14 -15.54
C VAL A 173 -10.39 -23.17 -15.77
N VAL A 174 -10.00 -23.91 -14.72
CA VAL A 174 -8.97 -24.95 -14.83
C VAL A 174 -9.45 -26.12 -15.67
N LYS A 175 -10.69 -26.59 -15.46
CA LYS A 175 -11.31 -27.67 -16.24
C LYS A 175 -11.34 -27.31 -17.73
N GLN A 176 -11.88 -26.14 -18.07
CA GLN A 176 -11.90 -25.62 -19.45
C GLN A 176 -10.50 -25.54 -20.08
N ALA A 177 -9.49 -25.12 -19.32
CA ALA A 177 -8.13 -25.02 -19.83
C ALA A 177 -7.47 -26.39 -20.09
N LEU A 178 -7.80 -27.41 -19.31
CA LEU A 178 -7.29 -28.78 -19.50
C LEU A 178 -8.01 -29.47 -20.66
N GLU A 179 -9.34 -29.31 -20.78
CA GLU A 179 -10.13 -29.77 -21.93
C GLU A 179 -9.60 -29.20 -23.24
N ALA A 180 -9.24 -27.91 -23.25
CA ALA A 180 -8.65 -27.25 -24.43
C ALA A 180 -7.27 -27.80 -24.82
N GLU A 181 -6.53 -28.45 -23.90
CA GLU A 181 -5.30 -29.20 -24.21
C GLU A 181 -5.57 -30.67 -24.61
N GLY A 182 -6.84 -31.09 -24.65
CA GLY A 182 -7.25 -32.46 -24.99
C GLY A 182 -7.16 -33.44 -23.82
N GLU A 183 -7.07 -32.97 -22.57
CA GLU A 183 -7.20 -33.85 -21.42
C GLU A 183 -8.67 -34.21 -21.18
N ASP A 184 -8.92 -35.50 -20.91
CA ASP A 184 -10.21 -35.96 -20.43
C ASP A 184 -10.45 -35.46 -19.00
N THR A 185 -11.52 -34.71 -18.81
CA THR A 185 -11.94 -34.12 -17.54
C THR A 185 -13.19 -34.77 -16.97
N GLU A 186 -13.69 -35.85 -17.57
CA GLU A 186 -14.75 -36.68 -16.99
C GLU A 186 -14.28 -37.20 -15.62
N GLY A 187 -15.13 -37.01 -14.59
CA GLY A 187 -14.86 -37.39 -13.20
C GLY A 187 -14.27 -36.30 -12.28
N LEU A 188 -13.92 -35.11 -12.78
CA LEU A 188 -13.48 -34.00 -11.90
C LEU A 188 -14.56 -33.52 -10.93
N ASP A 189 -15.83 -33.77 -11.25
CA ASP A 189 -16.98 -33.37 -10.45
C ASP A 189 -17.28 -34.37 -9.31
N GLU A 190 -16.74 -35.59 -9.35
CA GLU A 190 -17.04 -36.69 -8.41
C GLU A 190 -16.07 -36.78 -7.21
N GLY A 191 -14.87 -36.21 -7.32
CA GLY A 191 -13.81 -36.33 -6.29
C GLY A 191 -13.71 -35.17 -5.29
N ILE A 192 -14.67 -34.24 -5.29
CA ILE A 192 -14.60 -32.98 -4.50
C ILE A 192 -15.84 -32.82 -3.58
N TYR A 193 -16.39 -33.92 -3.08
CA TYR A 193 -17.33 -33.92 -1.96
C TYR A 193 -16.66 -34.45 -0.70
#